data_AF-A0A099KJW5-F1
#
_entry.id   AF-A0A099KJW5-F1
#
_cell.length_a   1.000
_cell.length_b   1.000
_cell.length_c   1.000
_cell.angle_alpha   90.00
_cell.angle_beta   90.00
_cell.angle_gamma   90.00
#
_symmetry.space_group_name_H-M   'P 1'
#
loop_
_entity.id
_entity.type
_entity.pdbx_description
1 polymer ?
#
loop_
_entity_poly.entity_id
_entity_poly.type
_entity_poly.pdbx_seq_one_letter_code
_entity_poly.pdbx_strand_id
1 'polypeptide(L)'
;MKNKEQSLGEIIRQFSDKFIAQQLQQTGKLPSVEHDDDWPSPCETGAIDGDGFISWQPVKMDETFDFKNVEQALSLTIHPDVHQYFSHIYSEAIPATCSEGNLELLFAWNKADYERLQQNIIGHLLMKQKLKQKETIFFAVTDEEDINLVVKNDSGEVWVEPVGCEPSKFIANNLIEFIESLEF
;
A
#
# COMPACT_ATOMS: atom_id res chain seq x y z
N MET A 1 4.36 -25.34 20.78
CA MET A 1 3.62 -24.08 20.62
C MET A 1 3.18 -24.03 19.16
N LYS A 2 1.87 -23.97 18.87
CA LYS A 2 1.42 -23.72 17.49
C LYS A 2 1.81 -22.28 17.18
N ASN A 3 2.70 -22.06 16.21
CA ASN A 3 2.89 -20.73 15.64
C ASN A 3 1.51 -20.27 15.18
N LYS A 4 0.99 -19.18 15.76
CA LYS A 4 -0.10 -18.45 15.14
C LYS A 4 0.49 -17.89 13.85
N GLU A 5 -0.01 -18.30 12.71
CA GLU A 5 0.23 -17.58 11.46
C GLU A 5 -0.15 -16.12 11.71
N GLN A 6 0.79 -15.21 11.47
CA GLN A 6 0.57 -13.78 11.63
C GLN A 6 -0.34 -13.30 10.51
N SER A 7 -1.24 -12.36 10.82
CA SER A 7 -2.07 -11.74 9.78
C SER A 7 -1.23 -10.83 8.88
N LEU A 8 -1.66 -10.63 7.62
CA LEU A 8 -0.98 -9.72 6.70
C LEU A 8 -0.88 -8.30 7.28
N GLY A 9 -1.93 -7.83 7.97
CA GLY A 9 -1.90 -6.55 8.66
C GLY A 9 -0.78 -6.44 9.70
N GLU A 10 -0.59 -7.48 10.53
CA GLU A 10 0.51 -7.52 11.52
C GLU A 10 1.89 -7.53 10.85
N ILE A 11 2.02 -8.19 9.69
CA ILE A 11 3.27 -8.24 8.92
C ILE A 11 3.59 -6.86 8.33
N ILE A 12 2.60 -6.17 7.77
CA ILE A 12 2.72 -4.80 7.27
C ILE A 12 3.13 -3.85 8.40
N ARG A 13 2.49 -3.97 9.58
CA ARG A 13 2.87 -3.17 10.74
C ARG A 13 4.34 -3.39 11.10
N GLN A 14 4.77 -4.65 11.23
CA GLN A 14 6.14 -4.98 11.57
C GLN A 14 7.15 -4.51 10.52
N PHE A 15 6.79 -4.61 9.24
CA PHE A 15 7.58 -4.08 8.14
C PHE A 15 7.74 -2.55 8.27
N SER A 16 6.64 -1.84 8.51
CA SER A 16 6.63 -0.40 8.69
C SER A 16 7.42 0.06 9.93
N ASP A 17 7.37 -0.69 11.03
CA ASP A 17 8.16 -0.41 12.23
C ASP A 17 9.68 -0.61 11.98
N LYS A 18 10.04 -1.63 11.18
CA LYS A 18 11.43 -1.87 10.76
C LYS A 18 11.96 -0.73 9.89
N PHE A 19 11.15 -0.25 8.95
CA PHE A 19 11.50 0.91 8.12
C PHE A 19 11.85 2.13 8.98
N ILE A 20 10.96 2.48 9.92
CA ILE A 20 11.17 3.63 10.82
C ILE A 20 12.43 3.44 11.67
N ALA A 21 12.65 2.24 12.22
CA ALA A 21 13.85 1.94 13.00
C ALA A 21 15.14 2.10 12.18
N GLN A 22 15.15 1.62 10.94
CA GLN A 22 16.29 1.73 10.04
C GLN A 22 16.56 3.19 9.64
N GLN A 23 15.52 3.96 9.29
CA GLN A 23 15.62 5.38 8.98
C GLN A 23 16.22 6.18 10.14
N LEU A 24 15.74 5.93 11.37
CA LEU A 24 16.29 6.54 12.58
C LEU A 24 17.74 6.13 12.82
N GLN A 25 18.09 4.86 12.60
CA GLN A 25 19.45 4.37 12.79
C GLN A 25 20.44 5.01 11.80
N GLN A 26 20.02 5.19 10.54
CA GLN A 26 20.88 5.71 9.47
C GLN A 26 21.00 7.24 9.50
N THR A 27 19.90 7.96 9.79
CA THR A 27 19.84 9.42 9.64
C THR A 27 19.74 10.17 10.96
N GLY A 28 19.39 9.48 12.05
CA GLY A 28 19.08 10.09 13.34
C GLY A 28 17.74 10.83 13.39
N LYS A 29 16.91 10.72 12.34
CA LYS A 29 15.61 11.40 12.21
C LYS A 29 14.54 10.44 11.70
N LEU A 30 13.28 10.78 11.97
CA LEU A 30 12.13 10.15 11.32
C LEU A 30 12.11 10.52 9.82
N PRO A 31 11.42 9.74 8.97
CA PRO A 31 11.12 10.20 7.63
C PRO A 31 10.25 11.46 7.69
N SER A 32 10.34 12.29 6.65
CA SER A 32 9.59 13.54 6.54
C SER A 32 8.90 13.64 5.19
N VAL A 33 7.76 14.32 5.18
CA VAL A 33 6.96 14.62 3.98
C VAL A 33 6.64 16.12 3.95
N GLU A 34 6.39 16.68 2.78
CA GLU A 34 5.89 18.06 2.66
C GLU A 34 4.54 18.16 3.37
N HIS A 35 4.38 19.15 4.26
CA HIS A 35 3.12 19.34 4.97
C HIS A 35 2.08 19.98 4.07
N ASP A 36 0.87 19.40 4.07
CA ASP A 36 -0.28 19.92 3.33
C ASP A 36 -1.46 20.13 4.31
N ASP A 37 -1.84 21.40 4.51
CA ASP A 37 -2.94 21.81 5.38
C ASP A 37 -4.30 21.22 4.95
N ASP A 38 -4.46 20.90 3.66
CA ASP A 38 -5.69 20.28 3.14
C ASP A 38 -5.72 18.76 3.39
N TRP A 39 -4.58 18.14 3.75
CA TRP A 39 -4.40 16.70 3.94
C TRP A 39 -3.76 16.35 5.29
N PRO A 40 -4.32 16.77 6.44
CA PRO A 40 -3.76 16.45 7.74
C PRO A 40 -3.82 14.94 8.01
N SER A 41 -2.85 14.40 8.75
CA SER A 41 -2.81 12.96 9.03
C SER A 41 -2.48 12.63 10.48
N PRO A 42 -3.06 11.53 11.02
CA PRO A 42 -2.61 10.98 12.29
C PRO A 42 -1.14 10.52 12.27
N CYS A 43 -0.55 10.30 11.09
CA CYS A 43 0.83 9.89 10.91
C CYS A 43 1.82 11.02 11.21
N GLU A 44 1.39 12.29 11.13
CA GLU A 44 2.25 13.45 11.35
C GLU A 44 2.71 13.55 12.81
N THR A 45 3.97 13.90 13.00
CA THR A 45 4.62 13.98 14.31
C THR A 45 5.50 15.23 14.44
N GLY A 46 5.45 15.86 15.61
CA GLY A 46 6.28 17.02 15.90
C GLY A 46 5.74 18.31 15.30
N ALA A 47 6.64 19.13 14.76
CA ALA A 47 6.31 20.43 14.18
C ALA A 47 6.85 20.51 12.75
N ILE A 48 6.19 21.31 11.93
CA ILE A 48 6.63 21.65 10.58
C ILE A 48 7.97 22.40 10.70
N ASP A 49 8.96 21.99 9.93
CA ASP A 49 10.27 22.62 9.90
C ASP A 49 10.29 23.89 9.04
N GLY A 50 11.46 24.54 8.94
CA GLY A 50 11.62 25.80 8.21
C GLY A 50 11.46 25.67 6.70
N ASP A 51 11.52 24.45 6.17
CA ASP A 51 11.41 24.14 4.74
C ASP A 51 10.01 23.59 4.38
N GLY A 52 9.08 23.55 5.35
CA GLY A 52 7.70 23.11 5.13
C GLY A 52 7.48 21.61 5.29
N PHE A 53 8.46 20.87 5.82
CA PHE A 53 8.36 19.42 6.00
C PHE A 53 7.94 19.06 7.42
N ILE A 54 7.20 17.95 7.56
CA ILE A 54 6.80 17.38 8.83
C ILE A 54 7.25 15.92 8.92
N SER A 55 7.70 15.51 10.12
CA SER A 55 8.08 14.12 10.37
C SER A 55 6.85 13.23 10.46
N TRP A 56 6.94 11.97 10.04
CA TRP A 56 5.82 11.05 10.13
C TRP A 56 6.22 9.65 10.61
N GLN A 57 5.21 8.90 11.06
CA GLN A 57 5.32 7.47 11.36
C GLN A 57 3.97 6.77 11.10
N PRO A 58 3.98 5.49 10.72
CA PRO A 58 2.75 4.73 10.51
C PRO A 58 1.89 4.64 11.77
N VAL A 59 0.57 4.76 11.61
CA VAL A 59 -0.39 4.68 12.72
C VAL A 59 -1.43 3.62 12.44
N LYS A 60 -1.80 2.85 13.47
CA LYS A 60 -2.87 1.86 13.35
C LYS A 60 -4.18 2.54 12.95
N MET A 61 -4.92 1.93 12.04
CA MET A 61 -6.32 2.28 11.87
C MET A 61 -7.14 1.71 13.03
N ASP A 62 -7.83 2.58 13.75
CA ASP A 62 -8.78 2.18 14.81
C ASP A 62 -10.21 1.95 14.26
N GLU A 63 -10.53 2.54 13.12
CA GLU A 63 -11.79 2.35 12.43
C GLU A 63 -11.78 1.06 11.59
N THR A 64 -12.93 0.39 11.53
CA THR A 64 -13.10 -0.75 10.63
C THR A 64 -13.40 -0.22 9.23
N PHE A 65 -12.36 -0.03 8.44
CA PHE A 65 -12.50 0.23 7.01
C PHE A 65 -12.71 -1.07 6.24
N ASP A 66 -13.54 -1.01 5.21
CA ASP A 66 -13.77 -2.12 4.30
C ASP A 66 -13.98 -1.63 2.86
N PHE A 67 -13.82 -2.54 1.91
CA PHE A 67 -14.05 -2.27 0.49
C PHE A 67 -15.49 -2.53 0.04
N LYS A 68 -16.49 -2.57 0.94
CA LYS A 68 -17.87 -2.90 0.55
C LYS A 68 -18.45 -1.92 -0.46
N ASN A 69 -18.07 -0.65 -0.40
CA ASN A 69 -18.48 0.35 -1.39
C ASN A 69 -17.94 0.02 -2.79
N VAL A 70 -16.69 -0.41 -2.91
CA VAL A 70 -16.07 -0.85 -4.17
C VAL A 70 -16.75 -2.12 -4.67
N GLU A 71 -16.94 -3.10 -3.79
CA GLU A 71 -17.61 -4.37 -4.09
C GLU A 71 -19.04 -4.16 -4.60
N GLN A 72 -19.81 -3.29 -3.94
CA GLN A 72 -21.16 -2.93 -4.35
C GLN A 72 -21.19 -2.18 -5.69
N ALA A 73 -20.29 -1.20 -5.87
CA ALA A 73 -20.25 -0.39 -7.09
C ALA A 73 -19.97 -1.23 -8.35
N LEU A 74 -19.18 -2.29 -8.21
CA LEU A 74 -18.71 -3.11 -9.33
C LEU A 74 -19.29 -4.53 -9.37
N SER A 75 -20.12 -4.89 -8.38
CA SER A 75 -20.69 -6.23 -8.24
C SER A 75 -19.61 -7.33 -8.25
N LEU A 76 -18.52 -7.12 -7.52
CA LEU A 76 -17.40 -8.05 -7.36
C LEU A 76 -17.04 -8.23 -5.89
N THR A 77 -16.18 -9.20 -5.58
CA THR A 77 -15.61 -9.37 -4.23
C THR A 77 -14.12 -9.04 -4.29
N ILE A 78 -13.65 -8.18 -3.39
CA ILE A 78 -12.24 -7.80 -3.31
C ILE A 78 -11.49 -8.86 -2.50
N HIS A 79 -10.29 -9.22 -2.96
CA HIS A 79 -9.47 -10.23 -2.31
C HIS A 79 -9.21 -9.85 -0.83
N PRO A 80 -9.32 -10.79 0.14
CA PRO A 80 -9.13 -10.50 1.56
C PRO A 80 -7.79 -9.85 1.90
N ASP A 81 -6.73 -10.18 1.17
CA ASP A 81 -5.40 -9.57 1.39
C ASP A 81 -5.41 -8.07 1.08
N VAL A 82 -6.17 -7.62 0.09
CA VAL A 82 -6.31 -6.18 -0.24
C VAL A 82 -7.03 -5.45 0.88
N HIS A 83 -8.08 -6.06 1.47
CA HIS A 83 -8.74 -5.52 2.65
C HIS A 83 -7.75 -5.37 3.81
N GLN A 84 -6.98 -6.41 4.11
CA GLN A 84 -5.99 -6.37 5.20
C GLN A 84 -4.87 -5.37 4.92
N TYR A 85 -4.43 -5.25 3.67
CA TYR A 85 -3.32 -4.39 3.28
C TYR A 85 -3.64 -2.92 3.49
N PHE A 86 -4.75 -2.44 2.93
CA PHE A 86 -5.10 -1.03 2.98
C PHE A 86 -5.84 -0.58 4.24
N SER A 87 -6.28 -1.51 5.09
CA SER A 87 -7.13 -1.18 6.25
C SER A 87 -6.46 -1.44 7.61
N HIS A 88 -5.13 -1.60 7.65
CA HIS A 88 -4.41 -1.88 8.90
C HIS A 88 -3.64 -0.68 9.48
N ILE A 89 -3.00 0.11 8.61
CA ILE A 89 -2.23 1.29 9.00
C ILE A 89 -2.53 2.47 8.07
N TYR A 90 -2.59 3.67 8.64
CA TYR A 90 -2.27 4.88 7.89
C TYR A 90 -0.76 5.01 7.79
N SER A 91 -0.27 5.47 6.66
CA SER A 91 1.15 5.72 6.42
C SER A 91 1.32 6.61 5.20
N GLU A 92 2.45 7.30 5.11
CA GLU A 92 2.97 7.76 3.82
C GLU A 92 3.50 6.55 3.04
N ALA A 93 3.73 6.71 1.75
CA ALA A 93 4.40 5.72 0.92
C ALA A 93 5.72 5.24 1.58
N ILE A 94 5.90 3.91 1.62
CA ILE A 94 7.13 3.32 2.19
C ILE A 94 8.03 2.85 1.04
N PRO A 95 9.20 3.47 0.84
CA PRO A 95 10.15 3.01 -0.17
C PRO A 95 10.74 1.67 0.25
N ALA A 96 10.94 0.77 -0.72
CA ALA A 96 11.54 -0.54 -0.53
C ALA A 96 12.21 -1.02 -1.82
N THR A 97 12.90 -2.15 -1.73
CA THR A 97 13.50 -2.85 -2.88
C THR A 97 13.00 -4.29 -2.93
N CYS A 98 12.71 -4.76 -4.15
CA CYS A 98 12.43 -6.16 -4.45
C CYS A 98 13.34 -6.68 -5.57
N SER A 99 13.16 -7.93 -6.00
CA SER A 99 13.95 -8.52 -7.10
C SER A 99 13.86 -7.78 -8.43
N GLU A 100 12.83 -6.94 -8.61
CA GLU A 100 12.60 -6.15 -9.83
C GLU A 100 13.21 -4.75 -9.78
N GLY A 101 13.65 -4.28 -8.61
CA GLY A 101 14.13 -2.92 -8.43
C GLY A 101 13.47 -2.19 -7.27
N ASN A 102 13.52 -0.86 -7.32
CA ASN A 102 12.96 0.00 -6.29
C ASN A 102 11.45 0.17 -6.47
N LEU A 103 10.76 0.35 -5.36
CA LEU A 103 9.32 0.57 -5.34
C LEU A 103 8.91 1.41 -4.15
N GLU A 104 7.70 1.92 -4.21
CA GLU A 104 7.02 2.55 -3.09
C GLU A 104 5.71 1.82 -2.81
N LEU A 105 5.60 1.27 -1.60
CA LEU A 105 4.37 0.67 -1.10
C LEU A 105 3.37 1.77 -0.81
N LEU A 106 2.17 1.67 -1.39
CA LEU A 106 1.11 2.65 -1.25
C LEU A 106 0.27 2.37 -0.01
N PHE A 107 -0.09 3.43 0.72
CA PHE A 107 -0.99 3.37 1.87
C PHE A 107 -1.94 4.57 1.82
N ALA A 108 -3.00 4.54 2.62
CA ALA A 108 -3.80 5.73 2.84
C ALA A 108 -3.09 6.64 3.85
N TRP A 109 -2.97 7.92 3.53
CA TRP A 109 -2.38 8.91 4.43
C TRP A 109 -3.29 9.22 5.63
N ASN A 110 -4.58 9.31 5.37
CA ASN A 110 -5.63 9.57 6.37
C ASN A 110 -6.97 8.99 5.88
N LYS A 111 -8.06 9.28 6.60
CA LYS A 111 -9.41 8.80 6.23
C LYS A 111 -9.90 9.31 4.87
N ALA A 112 -9.74 10.61 4.59
CA ALA A 112 -10.17 11.18 3.33
C ALA A 112 -9.37 10.60 2.14
N ASP A 113 -8.09 10.31 2.38
CA ASP A 113 -7.23 9.69 1.39
C ASP A 113 -7.57 8.21 1.16
N TYR A 114 -7.97 7.49 2.21
CA TYR A 114 -8.53 6.15 2.07
C TYR A 114 -9.77 6.13 1.16
N GLU A 115 -10.68 7.09 1.32
CA GLU A 115 -11.85 7.23 0.44
C GLU A 115 -11.44 7.51 -1.02
N ARG A 116 -10.41 8.34 -1.23
CA ARG A 116 -9.84 8.59 -2.57
C ARG A 116 -9.20 7.34 -3.17
N LEU A 117 -8.43 6.59 -2.39
CA LEU A 117 -7.83 5.33 -2.79
C LEU A 117 -8.91 4.35 -3.28
N GLN A 118 -10.04 4.26 -2.58
CA GLN A 118 -11.17 3.44 -3.03
C GLN A 118 -11.73 3.91 -4.38
N GLN A 119 -11.84 5.22 -4.61
CA GLN A 119 -12.25 5.75 -5.93
C GLN A 119 -11.23 5.41 -7.02
N ASN A 120 -9.94 5.49 -6.72
CA ASN A 120 -8.88 5.12 -7.66
C ASN A 120 -8.95 3.63 -8.01
N ILE A 121 -9.19 2.76 -7.03
CA ILE A 121 -9.37 1.32 -7.23
C ILE A 121 -10.63 1.05 -8.06
N ILE A 122 -11.75 1.75 -7.81
CA ILE A 122 -12.95 1.66 -8.65
C ILE A 122 -12.62 2.02 -10.11
N GLY A 123 -11.92 3.14 -10.33
CA GLY A 123 -11.52 3.59 -11.66
C GLY A 123 -10.65 2.56 -12.39
N HIS A 124 -9.66 2.00 -11.71
CA HIS A 124 -8.79 0.94 -12.24
C HIS A 124 -9.58 -0.33 -12.60
N LEU A 125 -10.45 -0.81 -11.73
CA LEU A 125 -11.25 -2.00 -11.98
C LEU A 125 -12.25 -1.80 -13.12
N LEU A 126 -12.87 -0.62 -13.25
CA LEU A 126 -13.71 -0.28 -14.40
C LEU A 126 -12.92 -0.29 -15.72
N MET A 127 -11.67 0.21 -15.71
CA MET A 127 -10.78 0.12 -16.86
C MET A 127 -10.51 -1.35 -17.22
N LYS A 128 -10.17 -2.20 -16.25
CA LYS A 128 -9.95 -3.65 -16.46
C LYS A 128 -11.16 -4.33 -17.10
N GLN A 129 -12.36 -4.07 -16.57
CA GLN A 129 -13.61 -4.60 -17.12
C GLN A 129 -13.85 -4.14 -18.56
N LYS A 130 -13.62 -2.85 -18.85
CA LYS A 130 -13.76 -2.30 -20.20
C LYS A 130 -12.80 -2.94 -21.21
N LEU A 131 -11.57 -3.22 -20.77
CA LEU A 131 -10.55 -3.91 -21.55
C LEU A 131 -10.73 -5.43 -21.59
N LYS A 132 -11.72 -5.97 -20.85
CA LYS A 132 -11.96 -7.41 -20.67
C LYS A 132 -10.76 -8.15 -20.08
N GLN A 133 -9.98 -7.46 -19.27
CA GLN A 133 -8.86 -8.03 -18.52
C GLN A 133 -9.36 -8.55 -17.17
N LYS A 134 -8.62 -9.49 -16.59
CA LYS A 134 -8.84 -9.94 -15.21
C LYS A 134 -8.60 -8.80 -14.23
N GLU A 135 -9.39 -8.77 -13.16
CA GLU A 135 -9.29 -7.76 -12.12
C GLU A 135 -7.98 -7.88 -11.35
N THR A 136 -7.29 -6.76 -11.25
CA THR A 136 -6.08 -6.60 -10.43
C THR A 136 -6.22 -5.34 -9.59
N ILE A 137 -5.50 -5.28 -8.47
CA ILE A 137 -5.48 -4.11 -7.58
C ILE A 137 -4.03 -3.71 -7.36
N PHE A 138 -3.69 -2.47 -7.71
CA PHE A 138 -2.35 -1.93 -7.45
C PHE A 138 -2.14 -1.70 -5.95
N PHE A 139 -0.91 -1.91 -5.49
CA PHE A 139 -0.53 -1.67 -4.10
C PHE A 139 0.88 -1.07 -3.94
N ALA A 140 1.65 -1.03 -5.03
CA ALA A 140 2.93 -0.33 -5.09
C ALA A 140 3.17 0.24 -6.49
N VAL A 141 3.94 1.31 -6.56
CA VAL A 141 4.50 1.87 -7.81
C VAL A 141 5.98 1.51 -7.89
N THR A 142 6.51 1.36 -9.09
CA THR A 142 7.96 1.14 -9.32
C THR A 142 8.65 2.42 -9.77
N ASP A 143 9.97 2.39 -9.86
CA ASP A 143 10.77 3.48 -10.43
C ASP A 143 10.64 3.61 -11.97
N GLU A 144 10.15 2.56 -12.64
CA GLU A 144 9.73 2.62 -14.04
C GLU A 144 8.34 3.29 -14.20
N GLU A 145 8.27 4.32 -15.05
CA GLU A 145 7.01 4.98 -15.43
C GLU A 145 6.00 3.97 -15.98
N ASP A 146 4.73 4.14 -15.61
CA ASP A 146 3.61 3.31 -16.05
C ASP A 146 3.73 1.81 -15.69
N ILE A 147 4.54 1.45 -14.67
CA ILE A 147 4.61 0.10 -14.12
C ILE A 147 4.19 0.08 -12.65
N ASN A 148 3.23 -0.80 -12.35
CA ASN A 148 2.74 -1.03 -10.99
C ASN A 148 3.00 -2.46 -10.55
N LEU A 149 3.08 -2.66 -9.23
CA LEU A 149 2.86 -3.97 -8.65
C LEU A 149 1.40 -4.11 -8.24
N VAL A 150 0.82 -5.24 -8.63
CA VAL A 150 -0.60 -5.53 -8.45
C VAL A 150 -0.82 -6.88 -7.80
N VAL A 151 -1.94 -7.00 -7.09
CA VAL A 151 -2.50 -8.27 -6.65
C VAL A 151 -3.56 -8.69 -7.67
N LYS A 152 -3.49 -9.94 -8.15
CA LYS A 152 -4.61 -10.54 -8.88
C LYS A 152 -5.77 -10.79 -7.93
N ASN A 153 -6.95 -10.26 -8.25
CA ASN A 153 -8.08 -10.28 -7.33
C ASN A 153 -8.64 -11.70 -7.08
N ASP A 154 -8.47 -12.62 -8.03
CA ASP A 154 -8.99 -13.98 -7.94
C ASP A 154 -8.07 -14.98 -7.22
N SER A 155 -6.76 -14.75 -7.24
CA SER A 155 -5.76 -15.66 -6.68
C SER A 155 -4.97 -15.10 -5.49
N GLY A 156 -4.89 -13.78 -5.34
CA GLY A 156 -4.02 -13.12 -4.36
C GLY A 156 -2.54 -13.03 -4.80
N GLU A 157 -2.18 -13.57 -5.96
CA GLU A 157 -0.80 -13.52 -6.48
C GLU A 157 -0.34 -12.09 -6.76
N VAL A 158 0.95 -11.83 -6.53
CA VAL A 158 1.59 -10.54 -6.77
C VAL A 158 2.31 -10.56 -8.12
N TRP A 159 2.07 -9.53 -8.93
CA TRP A 159 2.58 -9.41 -10.30
C TRP A 159 3.04 -8.00 -10.63
N VAL A 160 3.95 -7.89 -11.59
CA VAL A 160 4.23 -6.65 -12.33
C VAL A 160 3.16 -6.46 -13.39
N GLU A 161 2.64 -5.23 -13.50
CA GLU A 161 1.62 -4.88 -14.47
C GLU A 161 1.88 -3.49 -15.06
N PRO A 162 2.18 -3.39 -16.37
CA PRO A 162 2.17 -2.12 -17.07
C PRO A 162 0.75 -1.53 -17.14
N VAL A 163 0.60 -0.22 -17.00
CA VAL A 163 -0.69 0.48 -16.99
C VAL A 163 -1.49 0.16 -18.26
N GLY A 164 -2.73 -0.27 -18.09
CA GLY A 164 -3.64 -0.63 -19.18
C GLY A 164 -3.36 -2.00 -19.83
N CYS A 165 -2.32 -2.73 -19.40
CA CYS A 165 -1.97 -4.06 -19.88
C CYS A 165 -2.38 -5.16 -18.88
N GLU A 166 -2.29 -6.42 -19.30
CA GLU A 166 -2.40 -7.56 -18.39
C GLU A 166 -1.10 -7.72 -17.57
N PRO A 167 -1.18 -8.33 -16.37
CA PRO A 167 -0.01 -8.69 -15.58
C PRO A 167 1.02 -9.47 -16.40
N SER A 168 2.26 -9.00 -16.42
CA SER A 168 3.28 -9.49 -17.34
C SER A 168 4.32 -10.40 -16.67
N LYS A 169 4.56 -10.24 -15.37
CA LYS A 169 5.57 -11.00 -14.63
C LYS A 169 5.12 -11.35 -13.22
N PHE A 170 5.22 -12.64 -12.87
CA PHE A 170 4.94 -13.15 -11.53
C PHE A 170 6.05 -12.76 -10.55
N ILE A 171 5.67 -12.39 -9.32
CA ILE A 171 6.59 -11.97 -8.26
C ILE A 171 6.47 -12.84 -7.01
N ALA A 172 5.27 -13.04 -6.48
CA ALA A 172 5.05 -13.82 -5.26
C ALA A 172 3.65 -14.46 -5.24
N ASN A 173 3.48 -15.51 -4.43
CA ASN A 173 2.21 -16.22 -4.35
C ASN A 173 1.14 -15.43 -3.59
N ASN A 174 1.54 -14.48 -2.74
CA ASN A 174 0.65 -13.60 -1.99
C ASN A 174 1.42 -12.38 -1.43
N LEU A 175 0.69 -11.43 -0.84
CA LEU A 175 1.28 -10.24 -0.24
C LEU A 175 2.16 -10.53 0.98
N ILE A 176 1.92 -11.62 1.72
CA ILE A 176 2.77 -11.98 2.88
C ILE A 176 4.18 -12.32 2.39
N GLU A 177 4.29 -13.26 1.44
CA GLU A 177 5.58 -13.65 0.85
C GLU A 177 6.28 -12.44 0.21
N PHE A 178 5.52 -11.57 -0.47
CA PHE A 178 6.08 -10.38 -1.07
C PHE A 178 6.69 -9.44 -0.03
N ILE A 179 5.92 -9.03 0.99
CA ILE A 179 6.39 -8.08 2.02
C ILE A 179 7.55 -8.65 2.83
N GLU A 180 7.56 -9.96 3.11
CA GLU A 180 8.69 -10.61 3.80
C GLU A 180 9.97 -10.67 2.96
N SER A 181 9.87 -10.53 1.63
CA SER A 181 11.01 -10.51 0.72
C SER A 181 11.64 -9.13 0.53
N LEU A 182 10.99 -8.07 0.99
CA LEU A 182 11.41 -6.68 0.76
C LEU A 182 12.58 -6.25 1.66
N GLU A 183 13.39 -5.34 1.11
CA GLU A 183 14.52 -4.68 1.76
C GLU A 183 14.38 -3.15 1.72
N PHE A 184 15.13 -2.43 2.56
CA PHE A 184 15.20 -0.96 2.62
C PHE A 184 16.62 -0.46 2.43
#